data_AF-A0A6M4GCJ5-F1
#
_entry.id   AF-A0A6M4GCJ5-F1
#
_cell.length_a   1.000
_cell.length_b   1.000
_cell.length_c   1.000
_cell.angle_alpha   90.00
_cell.angle_beta   90.00
_cell.angle_gamma   90.00
#
_symmetry.space_group_name_H-M   'P 1'
#
loop_
_entity.id
_entity.type
_entity.pdbx_description
1 polymer ?
#
loop_
_entity_poly.entity_id
_entity_poly.type
_entity_poly.pdbx_seq_one_letter_code
_entity_poly.pdbx_strand_id
1 'polypeptide(L)'
;MNAAAPSSPYVRIGGEPVVRAIANRFYDLLESDPAYVELRAIHAADLSVVRHGLTRFLCGWLGGPRDWFQRGTCIMSLHRAFPITPQLADQWATAAACAIALQEDLDTDIADAMAEALGHMARGMINFGLAPAQAHPA
;
A
#
# COMPACT_ATOMS: atom_id res chain seq x y z
N MET A 1 35.51 7.58 -13.80
CA MET A 1 34.97 7.26 -12.47
C MET A 1 33.46 7.13 -12.63
N ASN A 2 32.92 5.91 -12.75
CA ASN A 2 31.48 5.70 -12.81
C ASN A 2 30.94 5.73 -11.39
N ALA A 3 30.27 6.82 -11.00
CA ALA A 3 29.45 6.81 -9.80
C ALA A 3 28.37 5.74 -9.99
N ALA A 4 28.38 4.70 -9.15
CA ALA A 4 27.28 3.76 -9.09
C ALA A 4 26.00 4.54 -8.80
N ALA A 5 24.94 4.30 -9.56
CA ALA A 5 23.64 4.91 -9.29
C ALA A 5 23.25 4.64 -7.82
N PRO A 6 22.66 5.62 -7.11
CA PRO A 6 22.27 5.41 -5.72
C PRO A 6 21.35 4.19 -5.62
N SER A 7 21.63 3.30 -4.66
CA SER A 7 20.83 2.11 -4.40
C SER A 7 19.37 2.51 -4.18
N SER A 8 18.44 1.89 -4.91
CA SER A 8 17.01 2.20 -4.78
C SER A 8 16.52 2.00 -3.33
N PRO A 9 15.46 2.72 -2.89
CA PRO A 9 14.86 2.50 -1.59
C PRO A 9 14.59 1.02 -1.31
N TYR A 10 14.12 0.27 -2.30
CA TYR A 10 13.92 -1.18 -2.22
C TYR A 10 15.18 -1.93 -1.74
N VAL A 11 16.35 -1.65 -2.31
CA VAL A 11 17.61 -2.29 -1.90
C VAL A 11 18.02 -1.85 -0.50
N ARG A 12 17.87 -0.54 -0.21
CA ARG A 12 18.24 0.05 1.09
C ARG A 12 17.47 -0.55 2.26
N ILE A 13 16.20 -0.88 2.06
CA ILE A 13 15.35 -1.47 3.12
C ILE A 13 15.50 -2.99 3.24
N GLY A 14 16.38 -3.65 2.48
CA GLY A 14 16.53 -5.11 2.53
C GLY A 14 15.64 -5.90 1.56
N GLY A 15 14.98 -5.24 0.61
CA GLY A 15 14.27 -5.86 -0.50
C GLY A 15 12.94 -6.52 -0.15
N GLU A 16 12.53 -7.49 -0.99
CA GLU A 16 11.22 -8.16 -0.89
C GLU A 16 10.91 -8.75 0.50
N PRO A 17 11.86 -9.33 1.26
CA PRO A 17 11.58 -9.83 2.60
C PRO A 17 11.01 -8.75 3.53
N VAL A 18 11.59 -7.55 3.55
CA VAL A 18 11.13 -6.44 4.40
C VAL A 18 9.82 -5.86 3.86
N VAL A 19 9.69 -5.70 2.54
CA VAL A 19 8.42 -5.27 1.93
C VAL A 19 7.27 -6.21 2.29
N ARG A 20 7.52 -7.53 2.22
CA ARG A 20 6.53 -8.56 2.58
C ARG A 20 6.20 -8.51 4.07
N ALA A 21 7.20 -8.29 4.93
CA ALA A 21 6.99 -8.14 6.37
C ALA A 21 6.10 -6.92 6.67
N ILE A 22 6.34 -5.77 6.03
CA ILE A 22 5.51 -4.57 6.13
C ILE A 22 4.09 -4.86 5.66
N ALA A 23 3.92 -5.45 4.46
CA ALA A 23 2.60 -5.74 3.91
C ALA A 23 1.82 -6.73 4.79
N ASN A 24 2.50 -7.74 5.36
CA ASN A 24 1.87 -8.65 6.30
C ASN A 24 1.47 -7.94 7.58
N ARG A 25 2.37 -7.16 8.18
CA ARG A 25 2.08 -6.41 9.42
C ARG A 25 0.91 -5.44 9.23
N PHE A 26 0.83 -4.79 8.07
CA PHE A 26 -0.29 -3.93 7.71
C PHE A 26 -1.62 -4.68 7.81
N TYR A 27 -1.75 -5.84 7.16
CA TYR A 27 -2.98 -6.61 7.22
C TYR A 27 -3.22 -7.27 8.58
N ASP A 28 -2.16 -7.61 9.34
CA ASP A 28 -2.29 -8.11 10.72
C ASP A 28 -2.92 -7.05 11.64
N LEU A 29 -2.54 -5.77 11.47
CA LEU A 29 -3.15 -4.65 12.19
C LEU A 29 -4.63 -4.53 11.84
N LEU A 30 -5.01 -4.61 10.55
CA LEU A 30 -6.40 -4.58 10.12
C LEU A 30 -7.24 -5.72 10.72
N GLU A 31 -6.65 -6.89 10.95
CA GLU A 31 -7.35 -8.05 11.53
C GLU A 31 -7.48 -7.98 13.06
N SER A 32 -6.53 -7.35 13.75
CA SER A 32 -6.41 -7.44 15.21
C SER A 32 -6.82 -6.18 15.97
N ASP A 33 -6.73 -5.00 15.35
CA ASP A 33 -7.00 -3.73 16.02
C ASP A 33 -8.39 -3.19 15.65
N PRO A 34 -9.30 -2.99 16.64
CA PRO A 34 -10.63 -2.45 16.39
C PRO A 34 -10.63 -1.05 15.77
N ALA A 35 -9.52 -0.29 15.85
CA ALA A 35 -9.39 1.01 15.21
C ALA A 35 -9.51 0.94 13.68
N TYR A 36 -9.26 -0.22 13.06
CA TYR A 36 -9.29 -0.42 11.61
C TYR A 36 -10.48 -1.27 11.13
N VAL A 37 -11.52 -1.44 11.95
CA VAL A 37 -12.66 -2.33 11.64
C VAL A 37 -13.39 -1.96 10.34
N GLU A 38 -13.60 -0.67 10.08
CA GLU A 38 -14.26 -0.19 8.85
C GLU A 38 -13.42 -0.52 7.61
N LEU A 39 -12.11 -0.28 7.66
CA LEU A 39 -11.18 -0.66 6.60
C LEU A 39 -11.09 -2.18 6.41
N ARG A 40 -11.13 -2.96 7.49
CA ARG A 40 -11.13 -4.42 7.39
C ARG A 40 -12.40 -4.96 6.76
N ALA A 41 -13.54 -4.32 7.00
CA ALA A 41 -14.86 -4.75 6.53
C ALA A 41 -15.00 -4.69 4.99
N ILE A 42 -14.24 -3.83 4.32
CA ILE A 42 -14.25 -3.75 2.83
C ILE A 42 -13.34 -4.79 2.15
N HIS A 43 -12.56 -5.54 2.93
CA HIS A 43 -11.68 -6.59 2.41
C HIS A 43 -12.35 -7.97 2.53
N ALA A 44 -11.99 -8.88 1.62
CA ALA A 44 -12.41 -10.28 1.71
C ALA A 44 -11.99 -10.93 3.03
N ALA A 45 -12.65 -12.04 3.40
CA ALA A 45 -12.28 -12.80 4.59
C ALA A 45 -10.84 -13.32 4.48
N ASP A 46 -10.47 -13.91 3.34
CA ASP A 46 -9.09 -14.29 3.04
C ASP A 46 -8.28 -13.09 2.52
N LEU A 47 -7.26 -12.70 3.28
CA LEU A 47 -6.35 -11.60 2.94
C LEU A 47 -5.11 -12.05 2.15
N SER A 48 -4.93 -13.35 1.88
CA SER A 48 -3.73 -13.88 1.22
C SER A 48 -3.43 -13.19 -0.12
N VAL A 49 -4.46 -13.00 -0.94
CA VAL A 49 -4.37 -12.38 -2.26
C VAL A 49 -3.97 -10.91 -2.16
N VAL A 50 -4.58 -10.15 -1.24
CA VAL A 50 -4.29 -8.72 -1.09
C VAL A 50 -2.95 -8.46 -0.41
N ARG A 51 -2.52 -9.31 0.54
CA ARG A 51 -1.16 -9.31 1.10
C ARG A 51 -0.11 -9.51 0.02
N HIS A 52 -0.30 -10.51 -0.84
CA HIS A 52 0.58 -10.73 -1.97
C HIS A 52 0.58 -9.54 -2.94
N GLY A 53 -0.61 -9.04 -3.30
CA GLY A 53 -0.78 -7.90 -4.21
C GLY A 53 -0.06 -6.65 -3.71
N LEU A 54 -0.25 -6.28 -2.44
CA LEU A 54 0.42 -5.13 -1.82
C LEU A 54 1.94 -5.32 -1.78
N THR A 55 2.42 -6.53 -1.47
CA THR A 55 3.85 -6.85 -1.50
C THR A 55 4.45 -6.56 -2.88
N ARG A 56 3.82 -7.07 -3.96
CA ARG A 56 4.32 -6.86 -5.33
C ARG A 56 4.24 -5.40 -5.76
N PHE A 57 3.17 -4.70 -5.40
CA PHE A 57 3.03 -3.26 -5.65
C PHE A 57 4.17 -2.47 -5.00
N LEU A 58 4.39 -2.66 -3.69
CA LEU A 58 5.41 -1.94 -2.93
C LEU A 58 6.84 -2.27 -3.40
N CYS A 59 7.12 -3.52 -3.79
CA CYS A 59 8.41 -3.88 -4.38
C CYS A 59 8.72 -3.03 -5.60
N GLY A 60 7.77 -2.91 -6.54
CA GLY A 60 7.97 -2.10 -7.74
C GLY A 60 7.95 -0.59 -7.45
N TRP A 61 7.12 -0.15 -6.51
CA TRP A 61 6.99 1.26 -6.12
C TRP A 61 8.29 1.80 -5.48
N LEU A 62 8.97 0.99 -4.68
CA LEU A 62 10.26 1.32 -4.05
C LEU A 62 11.47 1.18 -5.01
N GLY A 63 11.23 0.86 -6.29
CA GLY A 63 12.29 0.70 -7.29
C GLY A 63 12.94 -0.68 -7.32
N GLY A 64 12.24 -1.72 -6.86
CA GLY A 64 12.58 -3.13 -7.05
C GLY A 64 11.89 -3.75 -8.27
N PRO A 65 11.67 -5.08 -8.29
CA PRO A 65 10.96 -5.76 -9.38
C PRO A 65 9.58 -5.15 -9.67
N ARG A 66 9.29 -4.90 -10.95
CA ARG A 66 8.08 -4.16 -11.39
C ARG A 66 6.99 -5.05 -12.01
N ASP A 67 6.94 -6.33 -11.66
CA ASP A 67 5.97 -7.30 -12.20
C ASP A 67 4.51 -6.89 -11.95
N TRP A 68 4.21 -6.21 -10.84
CA TRP A 68 2.88 -5.66 -10.58
C TRP A 68 2.47 -4.64 -11.65
N PHE A 69 3.38 -3.75 -12.03
CA PHE A 69 3.14 -2.69 -13.03
C PHE A 69 3.12 -3.22 -14.47
N GLN A 70 3.81 -4.33 -14.75
CA GLN A 70 3.82 -4.98 -16.07
C GLN A 70 2.45 -5.54 -16.47
N ARG A 71 1.53 -5.71 -15.51
CA ARG A 71 0.13 -6.09 -15.76
C ARG A 71 -0.67 -5.00 -16.49
N GLY A 72 -0.11 -3.79 -16.62
CA GLY A 72 -0.78 -2.64 -17.25
C GLY A 72 -1.97 -2.09 -16.44
N THR A 73 -2.18 -2.59 -15.23
CA THR A 73 -3.29 -2.18 -14.37
C THR A 73 -2.94 -0.92 -13.60
N CYS A 74 -3.83 0.07 -13.62
CA CYS A 74 -3.69 1.28 -12.83
C CYS A 74 -4.25 1.06 -11.41
N ILE A 75 -3.46 1.34 -10.37
CA ILE A 75 -3.88 1.17 -8.97
C ILE A 75 -5.13 2.01 -8.66
N MET A 76 -5.20 3.21 -9.21
CA MET A 76 -6.34 4.12 -8.99
C MET A 76 -7.61 3.56 -9.63
N SER A 77 -7.51 2.96 -10.82
CA SER A 77 -8.65 2.35 -11.50
C SER A 77 -9.22 1.15 -10.72
N LEU A 78 -8.36 0.34 -10.09
CA LEU A 78 -8.80 -0.76 -9.22
C LEU A 78 -9.61 -0.24 -8.02
N HIS A 79 -9.17 0.86 -7.43
CA HIS A 79 -9.78 1.44 -6.24
C HIS A 79 -11.09 2.19 -6.53
N ARG A 80 -11.35 2.58 -7.80
CA ARG A 80 -12.64 3.20 -8.20
C ARG A 80 -13.86 2.30 -8.03
N ALA A 81 -13.66 0.98 -7.96
CA ALA A 81 -14.76 0.05 -7.72
C ALA A 81 -15.32 0.12 -6.28
N PHE A 82 -14.61 0.81 -5.37
CA PHE A 82 -14.97 0.90 -3.96
C PHE A 82 -15.14 2.36 -3.54
N PRO A 83 -16.16 2.68 -2.72
CA PRO A 83 -16.33 4.02 -2.18
C PRO A 83 -15.29 4.27 -1.07
N ILE A 84 -14.20 4.95 -1.42
CA ILE A 84 -13.13 5.30 -0.48
C ILE A 84 -13.47 6.65 0.15
N THR A 85 -13.86 6.59 1.42
CA THR A 85 -14.13 7.76 2.26
C THR A 85 -12.84 8.32 2.85
N PRO A 86 -12.83 9.58 3.34
CA PRO A 86 -11.71 10.12 4.10
C PRO A 86 -11.31 9.24 5.29
N GLN A 87 -12.29 8.70 6.02
CA GLN A 87 -12.05 7.81 7.16
C GLN A 87 -11.32 6.52 6.76
N LEU A 88 -11.70 5.89 5.64
CA LEU A 88 -11.02 4.69 5.16
C LEU A 88 -9.58 4.99 4.71
N ALA A 89 -9.38 6.12 4.03
CA ALA A 89 -8.04 6.57 3.64
C ALA A 89 -7.16 6.88 4.86
N ASP A 90 -7.72 7.50 5.90
CA ASP A 90 -7.04 7.75 7.18
C ASP A 90 -6.63 6.47 7.89
N GLN A 91 -7.57 5.53 8.06
CA GLN A 91 -7.28 4.23 8.66
C GLN A 91 -6.16 3.50 7.90
N TRP A 92 -6.19 3.55 6.56
CA TRP A 92 -5.17 2.91 5.74
C TRP A 92 -3.81 3.57 5.95
N ALA A 93 -3.76 4.90 5.93
CA ALA A 93 -2.52 5.66 6.11
C ALA A 93 -1.91 5.41 7.50
N THR A 94 -2.72 5.42 8.56
CA THR A 94 -2.28 5.14 9.92
C THR A 94 -1.77 3.71 10.05
N ALA A 95 -2.51 2.72 9.54
CA ALA A 95 -2.08 1.32 9.59
C ALA A 95 -0.77 1.09 8.82
N ALA A 96 -0.58 1.73 7.66
CA ALA A 96 0.65 1.66 6.89
C ALA A 96 1.84 2.27 7.66
N ALA A 97 1.65 3.46 8.25
CA ALA A 97 2.67 4.09 9.07
C ALA A 97 3.07 3.22 10.29
N CYS A 98 2.08 2.66 10.99
CA CYS A 98 2.32 1.73 12.09
C CYS A 98 3.07 0.47 11.64
N ALA A 99 2.69 -0.12 10.50
CA ALA A 99 3.34 -1.33 9.99
C ALA A 99 4.82 -1.10 9.62
N ILE A 100 5.14 0.08 9.09
CA ILE A 100 6.50 0.52 8.77
C ILE A 100 7.29 0.78 10.06
N ALA A 101 6.73 1.54 11.01
CA ALA A 101 7.38 1.87 12.28
C ALA A 101 7.69 0.65 13.16
N LEU A 102 6.94 -0.45 12.98
CA LEU A 102 7.18 -1.72 13.67
C LEU A 102 8.26 -2.60 13.01
N GLN A 103 8.85 -2.18 11.89
CA GLN A 103 9.99 -2.90 11.32
C GLN A 103 11.27 -2.54 12.05
N GLU A 104 11.91 -3.56 12.62
CA GLU A 104 13.23 -3.43 13.21
C GLU A 104 14.29 -3.16 12.12
N ASP A 105 15.33 -2.42 12.47
CA ASP A 105 16.48 -2.11 11.60
C ASP A 105 16.16 -1.35 10.30
N LEU A 106 14.96 -0.81 10.16
CA LEU A 106 14.62 0.08 9.06
C LEU A 106 15.16 1.50 9.34
N ASP A 107 15.89 2.05 8.38
CA ASP A 107 16.37 3.43 8.41
C ASP A 107 15.20 4.40 8.62
N THR A 108 15.27 5.22 9.68
CA THR A 108 14.18 6.13 10.09
C THR A 108 13.82 7.12 9.00
N ASP A 109 14.81 7.68 8.29
CA ASP A 109 14.53 8.65 7.22
C ASP A 109 13.78 8.00 6.06
N ILE A 110 14.12 6.75 5.72
CA ILE A 110 13.37 5.98 4.72
C ILE A 110 11.98 5.62 5.24
N ALA A 111 11.86 5.19 6.50
CA ALA A 111 10.60 4.83 7.12
C ALA A 111 9.60 5.99 7.09
N ASP A 112 10.04 7.18 7.51
CA ASP A 112 9.24 8.40 7.54
C ASP A 112 8.84 8.82 6.12
N ALA A 113 9.79 8.82 5.18
CA ALA A 113 9.50 9.15 3.78
C ALA A 113 8.51 8.16 3.14
N MET A 114 8.61 6.86 3.47
CA MET A 114 7.66 5.85 3.01
C MET A 114 6.27 6.08 3.60
N ALA A 115 6.18 6.30 4.92
CA ALA A 115 4.91 6.54 5.59
C ALA A 115 4.21 7.80 5.07
N GLU A 116 4.95 8.90 4.90
CA GLU A 116 4.43 10.14 4.33
C GLU A 116 3.94 9.95 2.90
N ALA A 117 4.75 9.34 2.02
CA ALA A 117 4.39 9.17 0.62
C ALA A 117 3.19 8.22 0.43
N LEU A 118 3.11 7.15 1.21
CA LEU A 118 1.97 6.23 1.20
C LEU A 118 0.72 6.90 1.78
N GLY A 119 0.87 7.72 2.83
CA GLY A 119 -0.24 8.51 3.39
C GLY A 119 -0.81 9.50 2.36
N HIS A 120 0.05 10.21 1.63
CA HIS A 120 -0.38 11.07 0.53
C HIS A 120 -1.09 10.27 -0.57
N MET A 121 -0.56 9.11 -0.95
CA MET A 121 -1.16 8.24 -1.96
C MET A 121 -2.57 7.78 -1.54
N ALA A 122 -2.74 7.34 -0.29
CA ALA A 122 -4.01 6.87 0.24
C ALA A 122 -5.08 7.97 0.23
N ARG A 123 -4.73 9.18 0.67
CA ARG A 123 -5.63 10.35 0.62
C ARG A 123 -5.99 10.73 -0.82
N GLY A 124 -5.07 10.54 -1.76
CA GLY A 124 -5.33 10.73 -3.19
C GLY A 124 -6.31 9.70 -3.80
N MET A 125 -6.61 8.60 -3.11
CA MET A 125 -7.57 7.58 -3.57
C MET A 125 -9.02 7.87 -3.17
N ILE A 126 -9.26 8.89 -2.33
CA ILE A 126 -10.61 9.26 -1.89
C ILE A 126 -11.49 9.54 -3.12
N ASN A 127 -12.60 8.82 -3.22
CA ASN A 127 -13.50 8.86 -4.37
C ASN A 127 -14.99 8.86 -3.96
N PHE A 128 -15.27 8.90 -2.65
CA PHE A 128 -16.60 9.00 -2.12
C PHE A 128 -17.31 10.27 -2.65
N GLY A 129 -18.47 10.08 -3.28
CA GLY A 129 -19.21 11.14 -3.96
C GLY A 129 -19.04 11.18 -5.48
N LEU A 130 -18.17 10.34 -6.08
CA LEU A 130 -18.22 10.07 -7.51
C LEU A 130 -19.39 9.11 -7.77
N ALA A 131 -20.41 9.55 -8.53
CA ALA A 131 -21.46 8.66 -8.99
C ALA A 131 -20.82 7.45 -9.71
N PRO A 132 -21.30 6.21 -9.50
CA PRO A 132 -20.75 5.06 -10.21
C PRO A 132 -20.85 5.33 -11.71
N ALA A 133 -19.73 5.15 -12.42
CA ALA A 133 -19.71 5.24 -13.87
C ALA A 133 -20.79 4.28 -14.40
N GLN A 134 -21.85 4.84 -14.97
CA GLN A 134 -22.97 4.05 -15.50
C GLN A 134 -22.38 3.03 -16.47
N ALA A 135 -22.51 1.74 -16.14
CA ALA A 135 -22.20 0.67 -17.07
C ALA A 135 -23.12 0.85 -18.28
N HIS A 136 -22.56 1.23 -19.42
CA HIS A 136 -23.30 1.32 -20.66
C HIS A 136 -23.65 -0.10 -21.11
N PRO A 137 -24.94 -0.47 -21.24
CA PRO A 137 -25.29 -1.75 -21.84
C PRO A 137 -24.93 -1.71 -23.33
N ALA A 138 -24.30 -2.78 -23.80
CA ALA A 138 -24.06 -3.05 -25.21
C ALA A 138 -25.37 -3.33 -25.97
#